data_AF-A0A7K6ZAZ3-F1
#
_entry.id   AF-A0A7K6ZAZ3-F1
#
_cell.length_a   1.000
_cell.length_b   1.000
_cell.length_c   1.000
_cell.angle_alpha   90.00
_cell.angle_beta   90.00
_cell.angle_gamma   90.00
#
_symmetry.space_group_name_H-M   'P 1'
#
loop_
_entity.id
_entity.type
_entity.pdbx_description
1 polymer ?
#
loop_
_entity_poly.entity_id
_entity_poly.type
_entity_poly.pdbx_seq_one_letter_code
_entity_poly.pdbx_strand_id
1 'polypeptide(L)'
;AMMEETKLTRFQRRYLMDCVKRGDTLPLQCYSTSCKEPAPAAPVFSPAVCQPSRLSAKPHRRPAKVCQAGDAYTREKFKPQARRDLEKEKRRLQNILATGKDVVECNVKQTLVQTKEEDIPEPDRFEELVNEVQERKEFLAEMEALGQGKKYQSIVLTEISQVRE
;
A
#
# COMPACT_ATOMS: atom_id res chain seq x y z
N ALA A 1 -12.49 -4.73 -3.64
CA ALA A 1 -12.86 -3.53 -4.45
C ALA A 1 -13.68 -2.59 -3.58
N MET A 2 -13.54 -1.27 -3.70
CA MET A 2 -14.09 -0.29 -2.72
C MET A 2 -15.60 -0.45 -2.43
N MET A 3 -16.41 -0.95 -3.37
CA MET A 3 -17.84 -1.21 -3.16
C MET A 3 -18.18 -2.48 -2.36
N GLU A 4 -17.24 -3.41 -2.22
CA GLU A 4 -17.41 -4.65 -1.46
C GLU A 4 -17.04 -4.47 0.02
N GLU A 5 -16.17 -3.50 0.29
CA GLU A 5 -15.67 -3.17 1.63
C GLU A 5 -16.57 -2.16 2.37
N THR A 6 -17.49 -1.52 1.66
CA THR A 6 -18.47 -0.61 2.24
C THR A 6 -19.73 -1.38 2.66
N LYS A 7 -20.24 -1.10 3.86
CA LYS A 7 -21.45 -1.71 4.45
C LYS A 7 -22.74 -1.24 3.76
N LEU A 8 -22.78 -1.30 2.43
CA LEU A 8 -23.92 -0.90 1.61
C LEU A 8 -24.91 -2.07 1.44
N THR A 9 -26.20 -1.75 1.49
CA THR A 9 -27.26 -2.70 1.16
C THR A 9 -27.14 -3.12 -0.32
N ARG A 10 -27.56 -4.35 -0.66
CA ARG A 10 -27.55 -4.85 -2.06
C ARG A 10 -28.15 -3.86 -3.06
N PHE A 11 -29.23 -3.19 -2.67
CA PHE A 11 -29.89 -2.16 -3.47
C PHE A 11 -29.00 -0.94 -3.74
N GLN A 12 -28.36 -0.40 -2.69
CA GLN A 12 -27.45 0.75 -2.81
C GLN A 12 -26.27 0.42 -3.73
N ARG A 13 -25.71 -0.80 -3.62
CA ARG A 13 -24.65 -1.26 -4.52
C ARG A 13 -25.10 -1.31 -5.98
N ARG A 14 -26.30 -1.85 -6.25
CA ARG A 14 -26.85 -1.90 -7.61
C ARG A 14 -27.06 -0.50 -8.18
N TYR A 15 -27.68 0.39 -7.41
CA TYR A 15 -27.96 1.76 -7.82
C TYR A 15 -26.67 2.52 -8.19
N LEU A 16 -25.64 2.46 -7.33
CA LEU A 16 -24.35 3.09 -7.60
C LEU A 16 -23.65 2.50 -8.83
N MET A 17 -23.67 1.18 -9.00
CA MET A 17 -23.09 0.53 -10.17
C MET A 17 -23.81 0.92 -11.46
N ASP A 18 -25.12 1.09 -11.42
CA ASP A 18 -25.89 1.50 -12.59
C ASP A 18 -25.58 2.95 -12.99
N CYS A 19 -25.37 3.87 -12.04
CA CYS A 19 -24.89 5.23 -12.33
C CYS A 19 -23.52 5.24 -13.02
N VAL A 20 -22.56 4.45 -12.51
CA VAL A 20 -21.22 4.33 -13.10
C VAL A 20 -21.29 3.78 -14.52
N LYS A 21 -22.13 2.76 -14.77
CA LYS A 21 -22.29 2.16 -16.10
C LYS A 21 -22.91 3.11 -17.13
N ARG A 22 -23.84 3.97 -16.70
CA ARG A 22 -24.48 4.97 -17.57
C ARG A 22 -23.62 6.22 -17.79
N GLY A 23 -22.57 6.42 -16.99
CA GLY A 23 -21.75 7.63 -17.04
C GLY A 23 -22.41 8.84 -16.37
N ASP A 24 -23.42 8.61 -15.53
CA ASP A 24 -24.12 9.67 -14.78
C ASP A 24 -23.28 10.16 -13.60
N THR A 25 -23.57 11.36 -13.10
CA THR A 25 -22.98 11.85 -11.85
C THR A 25 -23.40 10.98 -10.66
N LEU A 26 -22.48 10.77 -9.72
CA LEU A 26 -22.74 9.92 -8.55
C LEU A 26 -23.71 10.62 -7.56
N PRO A 27 -24.69 9.88 -7.02
CA PRO A 27 -25.68 10.43 -6.10
C PRO A 27 -25.04 10.80 -4.74
N LEU A 28 -25.29 12.02 -4.27
CA LEU A 28 -24.81 12.52 -2.97
C LEU A 28 -25.45 11.79 -1.78
N GLN A 29 -26.64 11.23 -1.96
CA GLN A 29 -27.38 10.51 -0.92
C GLN A 29 -28.02 9.25 -1.48
N CYS A 30 -27.74 8.11 -0.85
CA CYS A 30 -28.31 6.82 -1.21
C CYS A 30 -29.23 6.31 -0.10
N TYR A 31 -30.54 6.41 -0.32
CA TYR A 31 -31.52 5.94 0.66
C TYR A 31 -31.58 4.40 0.68
N SER A 32 -31.59 3.83 1.89
CA SER A 32 -31.88 2.40 2.07
C SER A 32 -33.35 2.14 1.71
N THR A 33 -33.71 0.90 1.35
CA THR A 33 -35.04 0.47 0.88
C THR A 33 -36.17 0.60 1.92
N SER A 34 -36.00 1.45 2.93
CA SER A 34 -37.02 1.91 3.85
C SER A 34 -36.95 3.44 3.93
N CYS A 35 -37.21 4.11 2.81
CA CYS A 35 -37.47 5.55 2.81
C CYS A 35 -38.85 5.75 2.23
N LYS A 36 -39.86 5.76 3.11
CA LYS A 36 -41.03 6.60 2.85
C LYS A 36 -40.51 8.01 2.68
N GLU A 37 -40.95 8.66 1.62
CA GLU A 37 -40.78 10.09 1.39
C GLU A 37 -41.27 10.87 2.63
N PRO A 38 -40.53 11.87 3.15
CA PRO A 38 -40.99 12.64 4.30
C PRO A 38 -42.11 13.57 3.86
N ALA A 39 -43.36 13.15 4.10
CA ALA A 39 -44.52 14.04 4.05
C ALA A 39 -44.50 15.02 5.25
N PRO A 40 -45.05 16.24 5.11
CA PRO A 40 -45.00 17.26 6.15
C PRO A 40 -45.85 16.86 7.37
N ALA A 41 -45.40 17.30 8.54
CA ALA A 41 -45.89 16.88 9.86
C ALA A 41 -47.35 17.24 10.16
N ALA A 42 -48.03 16.36 10.91
CA ALA A 42 -49.15 16.71 11.78
C ALA A 42 -49.00 16.01 13.15
N PRO A 43 -49.34 16.67 14.27
CA PRO A 43 -49.03 16.18 15.62
C PRO A 43 -50.15 15.33 16.25
N VAL A 44 -49.84 14.76 17.42
CA VAL A 44 -50.72 14.40 18.57
C VAL A 44 -50.76 12.90 18.94
N PHE A 45 -49.86 12.59 19.89
CA PHE A 45 -50.02 11.84 21.14
C PHE A 45 -50.62 10.41 21.18
N SER A 46 -49.79 9.47 21.61
CA SER A 46 -49.93 8.89 22.96
C SER A 46 -48.55 8.45 23.47
N PRO A 47 -48.12 8.78 24.71
CA PRO A 47 -46.94 8.17 25.27
C PRO A 47 -47.37 6.79 25.78
N ALA A 48 -46.84 5.73 25.18
CA ALA A 48 -46.76 4.47 25.89
C ALA A 48 -45.99 4.77 27.18
N VAL A 49 -46.66 4.64 28.32
CA VAL A 49 -46.05 4.77 29.64
C VAL A 49 -45.06 3.62 29.78
N CYS A 50 -43.85 3.81 29.26
CA CYS A 50 -42.70 3.02 29.67
C CYS A 50 -42.47 3.35 31.13
N GLN A 51 -43.04 2.53 32.01
CA GLN A 51 -42.66 2.52 33.42
C GLN A 51 -41.13 2.39 33.44
N PRO A 52 -40.38 3.38 33.98
CA PRO A 52 -38.98 3.17 34.20
C PRO A 52 -38.90 2.05 35.23
N SER A 53 -38.46 0.88 34.79
CA SER A 53 -37.95 -0.14 35.71
C SER A 53 -37.09 0.60 36.72
N ARG A 54 -37.48 0.54 37.99
CA ARG A 54 -36.74 1.16 39.09
C ARG A 54 -35.41 0.43 39.22
N LEU A 55 -34.51 0.66 38.28
CA LEU A 55 -33.10 0.34 38.43
C LEU A 55 -32.66 1.19 39.61
N SER A 56 -32.20 0.52 40.67
CA SER A 56 -31.61 1.15 41.84
C SER A 56 -30.70 2.30 41.38
N ALA A 57 -31.14 3.54 41.60
CA ALA A 57 -30.43 4.76 41.19
C ALA A 57 -29.09 4.97 41.90
N LYS A 58 -28.69 4.02 42.75
CA LYS A 58 -27.37 4.00 43.39
C LYS A 58 -26.48 3.05 42.61
N PRO A 59 -25.42 3.55 41.93
CA PRO A 59 -24.38 2.67 41.42
C PRO A 59 -23.75 1.97 42.64
N HIS A 60 -24.14 0.73 42.88
CA HIS A 60 -23.59 -0.06 43.96
C HIS A 60 -22.16 -0.43 43.56
N ARG A 61 -21.17 0.05 44.33
CA ARG A 61 -19.78 -0.34 44.13
C ARG A 61 -19.68 -1.85 44.27
N ARG A 62 -18.96 -2.50 43.34
CA ARG A 62 -18.74 -3.95 43.40
C ARG A 62 -18.00 -4.28 44.72
N PRO A 63 -18.40 -5.35 45.45
CA PRO A 63 -17.70 -5.78 46.65
C PRO A 63 -16.23 -6.10 46.37
N ALA A 64 -15.33 -5.85 47.33
CA ALA A 64 -13.89 -6.04 47.17
C ALA A 64 -13.51 -7.45 46.67
N LYS A 65 -14.21 -8.48 47.16
CA LYS A 65 -14.03 -9.87 46.72
C LYS A 65 -14.31 -10.07 45.22
N VAL A 66 -15.32 -9.38 44.67
CA VAL A 66 -15.66 -9.47 43.24
C VAL A 66 -14.64 -8.74 42.39
N CYS A 67 -14.11 -7.61 42.87
CA CYS A 67 -13.05 -6.87 42.20
C CYS A 67 -11.72 -7.65 42.18
N GLN A 68 -11.44 -8.43 43.24
CA GLN A 68 -10.25 -9.26 43.38
C GLN A 68 -10.37 -10.66 42.74
N ALA A 69 -11.58 -11.17 42.56
CA ALA A 69 -11.81 -12.52 42.03
C ALA A 69 -11.45 -12.68 40.54
N GLY A 70 -11.27 -11.58 39.80
CA GLY A 70 -10.84 -11.61 38.42
C GLY A 70 -9.32 -11.54 38.28
N ASP A 71 -8.82 -11.93 37.11
CA ASP A 71 -7.41 -11.80 36.73
C ASP A 71 -7.02 -10.36 36.31
N ALA A 72 -7.74 -9.34 36.78
CA ALA A 72 -7.57 -7.96 36.34
C ALA A 72 -6.17 -7.37 36.62
N TYR A 73 -5.47 -7.92 37.62
CA TYR A 73 -4.10 -7.53 37.99
C TYR A 73 -3.07 -8.57 37.56
N THR A 74 -3.50 -9.69 36.97
CA THR A 74 -2.62 -10.72 36.47
C THR A 74 -2.08 -10.30 35.11
N ARG A 75 -0.76 -10.12 35.00
CA ARG A 75 -0.12 -9.78 33.72
C ARG A 75 -0.34 -10.92 32.72
N GLU A 76 -0.80 -10.57 31.52
CA GLU A 76 -0.92 -11.53 30.42
C GLU A 76 0.41 -12.24 30.18
N LYS A 77 0.35 -13.57 30.18
CA LYS A 77 1.53 -14.40 29.91
C LYS A 77 1.73 -14.47 28.40
N PHE A 78 2.95 -14.21 27.94
CA PHE A 78 3.30 -14.41 26.54
C PHE A 78 2.97 -15.85 26.12
N LYS A 79 2.11 -15.98 25.11
CA LYS A 79 1.78 -17.24 24.47
C LYS A 79 2.47 -17.24 23.11
N PRO A 80 3.58 -17.98 22.92
CA PRO A 80 4.18 -18.09 21.61
C PRO A 80 3.15 -18.73 20.66
N GLN A 81 2.65 -17.95 19.71
CA GLN A 81 1.81 -18.47 18.64
C GLN A 81 2.71 -19.14 17.61
N ALA A 82 2.26 -20.26 17.05
CA ALA A 82 2.92 -20.88 15.91
C ALA A 82 3.06 -19.80 14.82
N ARG A 83 4.31 -19.42 14.52
CA ARG A 83 4.58 -18.43 13.49
C ARG A 83 4.16 -19.05 12.15
N ARG A 84 3.43 -18.27 11.36
CA ARG A 84 3.23 -18.60 9.95
C ARG A 84 4.61 -18.67 9.30
N ASP A 85 4.75 -19.54 8.32
CA ASP A 85 5.97 -19.62 7.53
C ASP A 85 6.21 -18.27 6.83
N LEU A 86 7.23 -17.55 7.29
CA LEU A 86 7.54 -16.21 6.80
C LEU A 86 7.84 -16.23 5.31
N GLU A 87 8.43 -17.31 4.81
CA GLU A 87 8.82 -17.43 3.42
C GLU A 87 7.60 -17.64 2.51
N LYS A 88 6.59 -18.36 3.01
CA LYS A 88 5.29 -18.48 2.33
C LYS A 88 4.55 -17.15 2.29
N GLU A 89 4.56 -16.40 3.39
CA GLU A 89 3.87 -15.11 3.46
C GLU A 89 4.55 -14.06 2.57
N LYS A 90 5.89 -14.04 2.52
CA LYS A 90 6.64 -13.19 1.58
C LYS A 90 6.26 -13.48 0.14
N ARG A 91 6.28 -14.76 -0.27
CA ARG A 91 5.93 -15.17 -1.64
C ARG A 91 4.48 -14.81 -1.97
N ARG A 92 3.57 -15.02 -1.03
CA ARG A 92 2.16 -14.62 -1.15
C ARG A 92 2.03 -13.12 -1.41
N LEU A 93 2.68 -12.30 -0.59
CA LEU A 93 2.65 -10.84 -0.73
C LEU A 93 3.30 -10.39 -2.04
N GLN A 94 4.40 -11.01 -2.45
CA GLN A 94 5.03 -10.73 -3.74
C GLN A 94 4.07 -10.99 -4.91
N ASN A 95 3.37 -12.13 -4.91
CA ASN A 95 2.37 -12.44 -5.94
C ASN A 95 1.21 -11.43 -5.95
N ILE A 96 0.76 -11.01 -4.77
CA ILE A 96 -0.31 -10.00 -4.63
C ILE A 96 0.18 -8.64 -5.17
N LEU A 97 1.39 -8.20 -4.82
CA LEU A 97 1.91 -6.90 -5.27
C LEU A 97 2.22 -6.88 -6.77
N ALA A 98 2.77 -7.98 -7.30
CA ALA A 98 3.14 -8.08 -8.70
C ALA A 98 1.93 -8.30 -9.63
N THR A 99 1.00 -9.18 -9.25
CA THR A 99 -0.08 -9.67 -10.14
C THR A 99 -1.48 -9.29 -9.63
N GLY A 100 -1.60 -8.76 -8.41
CA GLY A 100 -2.89 -8.42 -7.80
C GLY A 100 -3.70 -9.64 -7.33
N LYS A 101 -3.13 -10.84 -7.38
CA LYS A 101 -3.82 -12.10 -7.10
C LYS A 101 -3.08 -12.94 -6.07
N ASP A 102 -3.83 -13.46 -5.11
CA ASP A 102 -3.38 -14.37 -4.06
C ASP A 102 -3.52 -15.82 -4.54
N VAL A 103 -2.81 -16.19 -5.61
CA VAL A 103 -2.88 -17.58 -6.11
C VAL A 103 -1.53 -18.25 -5.94
N VAL A 104 -1.55 -19.33 -5.16
CA VAL A 104 -0.56 -20.40 -5.20
C VAL A 104 -0.93 -21.26 -6.41
N GLU A 105 -0.58 -20.82 -7.63
CA GLU A 105 -0.76 -21.64 -8.81
C GLU A 105 0.29 -22.76 -8.80
N CYS A 106 -0.13 -23.88 -8.22
CA CYS A 106 0.45 -25.18 -8.44
C CYS A 106 0.44 -25.45 -9.95
N ASN A 107 1.63 -25.60 -10.54
CA ASN A 107 1.87 -26.17 -11.87
C ASN A 107 1.29 -25.39 -13.06
N VAL A 108 1.92 -24.27 -13.42
CA VAL A 108 2.12 -24.01 -14.84
C VAL A 108 3.62 -24.04 -15.06
N LYS A 109 4.03 -24.87 -16.01
CA LYS A 109 5.39 -24.93 -16.56
C LYS A 109 5.73 -23.54 -17.11
N GLN A 110 6.11 -22.61 -16.25
CA GLN A 110 6.81 -21.42 -16.68
C GLN A 110 8.20 -21.91 -17.03
N THR A 111 8.34 -22.18 -18.32
CA THR A 111 9.59 -22.05 -19.06
C THR A 111 10.51 -21.12 -18.32
N LEU A 112 11.60 -21.72 -17.85
CA LEU A 112 12.88 -21.12 -17.52
C LEU A 112 13.08 -19.77 -18.23
N VAL A 113 12.57 -18.72 -17.62
CA VAL A 113 13.17 -17.41 -17.60
C VAL A 113 13.35 -17.23 -16.10
N GLN A 114 14.35 -17.86 -15.47
CA GLN A 114 15.73 -17.39 -15.57
C GLN A 114 15.80 -16.07 -16.35
N THR A 115 15.10 -15.05 -15.84
CA THR A 115 15.82 -13.84 -15.50
C THR A 115 16.89 -14.38 -14.57
N LYS A 116 18.01 -14.77 -15.17
CA LYS A 116 19.27 -14.35 -14.62
C LYS A 116 18.97 -12.89 -14.29
N GLU A 117 18.75 -12.61 -13.01
CA GLU A 117 19.61 -11.61 -12.43
C GLU A 117 20.98 -12.07 -12.94
N GLU A 118 21.37 -11.54 -14.11
CA GLU A 118 22.75 -11.27 -14.35
C GLU A 118 23.03 -10.42 -13.13
N ASP A 119 23.46 -11.11 -12.07
CA ASP A 119 24.52 -10.63 -11.22
C ASP A 119 25.56 -10.22 -12.24
N ILE A 120 25.37 -9.02 -12.81
CA ILE A 120 26.31 -8.41 -13.73
C ILE A 120 27.48 -8.36 -12.80
N PRO A 121 28.50 -9.21 -13.01
CA PRO A 121 29.65 -9.20 -12.14
C PRO A 121 30.08 -7.75 -12.13
N GLU A 122 30.20 -7.17 -10.92
CA GLU A 122 30.61 -5.78 -10.76
C GLU A 122 31.73 -5.56 -11.78
N PRO A 123 31.48 -4.71 -12.80
CA PRO A 123 32.36 -4.66 -13.97
C PRO A 123 33.77 -4.46 -13.44
N ASP A 124 34.70 -5.29 -13.91
CA ASP A 124 36.08 -5.24 -13.44
C ASP A 124 36.52 -3.78 -13.47
N ARG A 125 37.04 -3.27 -12.34
CA ARG A 125 37.48 -1.87 -12.24
C ARG A 125 38.44 -1.49 -13.36
N PHE A 126 39.19 -2.47 -13.88
CA PHE A 126 40.02 -2.28 -15.04
C PHE A 126 39.20 -2.03 -16.33
N GLU A 127 38.15 -2.82 -16.56
CA GLU A 127 37.25 -2.68 -17.71
C GLU A 127 36.51 -1.33 -17.68
N GLU A 128 36.03 -0.91 -16.50
CA GLU A 128 35.44 0.42 -16.32
C GLU A 128 36.42 1.53 -16.70
N LEU A 129 37.66 1.47 -16.21
CA LEU A 129 38.70 2.45 -16.52
C LEU A 129 39.06 2.47 -18.01
N VAL A 130 39.13 1.30 -18.65
CA VAL A 130 39.39 1.20 -20.10
C VAL A 130 38.26 1.85 -20.89
N ASN A 131 37.02 1.61 -20.51
CA ASN A 131 35.85 2.21 -21.15
C ASN A 131 35.84 3.73 -20.97
N GLU A 132 36.08 4.24 -19.76
CA GLU A 132 36.17 5.68 -19.49
C GLU A 132 37.26 6.36 -20.33
N VAL A 133 38.44 5.72 -20.44
CA VAL A 133 39.53 6.23 -21.29
C VAL A 133 39.14 6.23 -22.77
N GLN A 134 38.41 5.22 -23.22
CA GLN A 134 37.95 5.12 -24.60
C GLN A 134 36.89 6.17 -24.93
N GLU A 135 35.89 6.33 -24.07
CA GLU A 135 34.86 7.37 -24.18
C GLU A 135 35.48 8.78 -24.25
N ARG A 136 36.49 9.05 -23.40
CA ARG A 136 37.21 10.34 -23.42
C ARG A 136 37.97 10.58 -24.72
N LYS A 137 38.56 9.54 -25.31
CA LYS A 137 39.24 9.65 -26.62
C LYS A 137 38.24 9.98 -27.72
N GLU A 138 37.10 9.31 -27.72
CA GLU A 138 36.02 9.53 -28.69
C GLU A 138 35.45 10.95 -28.57
N PHE A 139 35.20 11.42 -27.35
CA PHE A 139 34.80 12.80 -27.09
C PHE A 139 35.81 13.80 -27.64
N LEU A 140 37.11 13.62 -27.38
CA LEU A 140 38.13 14.53 -27.90
C LEU A 140 38.18 14.52 -29.43
N ALA A 141 38.03 13.36 -30.06
CA ALA A 141 37.95 13.23 -31.51
C ALA A 141 36.70 13.94 -32.08
N GLU A 142 35.55 13.83 -31.42
CA GLU A 142 34.32 14.53 -31.79
C GLU A 142 34.51 16.05 -31.68
N MET A 143 35.09 16.53 -30.57
CA MET A 143 35.38 17.95 -30.39
C MET A 143 36.39 18.48 -31.42
N GLU A 144 37.36 17.66 -31.84
CA GLU A 144 38.28 18.00 -32.93
C GLU A 144 37.58 18.06 -34.28
N ALA A 145 36.69 17.10 -34.59
CA ALA A 145 35.87 17.12 -35.80
C ALA A 145 34.94 18.35 -35.86
N LEU A 146 34.43 18.80 -34.72
CA LEU A 146 33.66 20.04 -34.57
C LEU A 146 34.53 21.32 -34.58
N GLY A 147 35.85 21.20 -34.70
CA GLY A 147 36.80 22.33 -34.73
C GLY A 147 37.09 22.96 -33.35
N GLN A 148 36.58 22.36 -32.27
CA GLN A 148 36.75 22.83 -30.89
C GLN A 148 37.96 22.20 -30.17
N GLY A 149 38.75 21.35 -30.83
CA GLY A 149 39.85 20.61 -30.20
C GLY A 149 40.85 21.49 -29.44
N LYS A 150 41.23 22.65 -30.00
CA LYS A 150 42.17 23.59 -29.35
C LYS A 150 41.69 24.11 -28.00
N LYS A 151 40.37 24.29 -27.83
CA LYS A 151 39.77 24.78 -26.58
C LYS A 151 39.90 23.74 -25.46
N TYR A 152 39.63 22.47 -25.77
CA TYR A 152 39.74 21.41 -24.77
C TYR A 152 41.19 21.02 -24.51
N GLN A 153 42.05 21.04 -25.55
CA GLN A 153 43.47 20.76 -25.40
C GLN A 153 44.15 21.75 -24.43
N SER A 154 43.83 23.05 -24.50
CA SER A 154 44.42 24.04 -23.59
C SER A 154 43.97 23.83 -22.14
N ILE A 155 42.70 23.49 -21.92
CA ILE A 155 42.16 23.17 -20.59
C ILE A 155 42.88 21.96 -20.01
N VAL A 156 42.95 20.86 -20.76
CA VAL A 156 43.59 19.60 -20.32
C VAL A 156 45.07 19.81 -19.99
N LEU A 157 45.83 20.54 -20.81
CA LEU A 157 47.23 20.83 -20.53
C LEU A 157 47.42 21.64 -19.25
N THR A 158 46.51 22.57 -18.98
CA THR A 158 46.54 23.39 -17.77
C THR A 158 46.25 22.53 -16.53
N GLU A 159 45.23 21.68 -16.58
CA GLU A 159 44.89 20.75 -15.50
C GLU A 159 46.03 19.75 -15.22
N ILE A 160 46.65 19.19 -16.26
CA ILE A 160 47.81 18.29 -16.10
C ILE A 160 48.96 19.01 -15.40
N SER A 161 49.18 20.29 -15.71
CA SER A 161 50.22 21.08 -15.05
C SER A 161 49.92 21.28 -13.57
N GLN A 162 48.66 21.54 -13.20
CA GLN A 162 48.24 21.74 -11.80
C GLN A 162 48.35 20.45 -10.97
N VAL A 163 48.05 19.30 -11.57
CA VAL A 163 48.12 18.00 -10.87
C VAL A 163 49.57 17.51 -10.69
N ARG A 164 50.51 18.02 -11.48
CA ARG A 164 51.94 17.65 -11.39
C ARG A 164 52.74 18.43 -10.34
N GLU A 165 52.22 19.54 -9.83
CA GLU A 165 52.79 20.27 -8.69
C GLU A 165 52.31 19.66 -7.35
#